data_AF-A0A3M0K646-F1
#
_entry.id   AF-A0A3M0K646-F1
#
_cell.length_a   1.000
_cell.length_b   1.000
_cell.length_c   1.000
_cell.angle_alpha   90.00
_cell.angle_beta   90.00
_cell.angle_gamma   90.00
#
_symmetry.space_group_name_H-M   'P 1'
#
loop_
_entity.id
_entity.type
_entity.pdbx_description
1 polymer ?
#
loop_
_entity_poly.entity_id
_entity_poly.type
_entity_poly.pdbx_seq_one_letter_code
_entity_poly.pdbx_strand_id
1 'polypeptide(L)'
;MALCLKQVFNKDKTFRPRKKFEPGTQRFELYKKAQASLKSGLDLKAVVQLPPGESINDWIAVHVVDFFNRINLIYGTMSEYCTERSCPIMSGGLKYEYRWQDDSKYKKPTKLSAPQYMCMLMDWIEMLINNEDVFPTRIGVPFPKQFQQVCTKILTRLFRVFVHVYIHHFDSIINMGAEAHVNTCYKHFYYFIREFSLIDHRELEPLQGTAEDEMQSGLIGVTAAAEKLLGVDGAVQAAQEQLLMATMYSGHKHFAACVQKGVEVKEGHSQQRNGMEA
;
A
#
# COMPACT_ATOMS: atom_id res chain seq x y z
N MET A 1 19.51 -3.88 23.69
CA MET A 1 18.20 -3.53 23.08
C MET A 1 18.18 -2.19 22.34
N ALA A 2 19.09 -1.23 22.63
CA ALA A 2 19.21 0.04 21.89
C ALA A 2 19.96 -0.02 20.53
N LEU A 3 20.53 -1.17 20.16
CA LEU A 3 21.30 -1.35 18.91
C LEU A 3 20.42 -1.68 17.69
N CYS A 4 19.21 -2.23 17.91
CA CYS A 4 18.28 -2.60 16.84
C CYS A 4 17.48 -1.39 16.33
N LEU A 5 17.06 -0.49 17.22
CA LEU A 5 16.31 0.73 16.88
C LEU A 5 17.14 1.74 16.03
N LYS A 6 18.47 1.75 16.17
CA LYS A 6 19.35 2.55 15.30
C LYS A 6 19.40 2.04 13.85
N GLN A 7 18.97 0.80 13.59
CA GLN A 7 18.98 0.24 12.24
C GLN A 7 17.72 0.57 11.44
N VAL A 8 16.59 0.85 12.10
CA VAL A 8 15.29 1.13 11.46
C VAL A 8 15.14 2.60 11.05
N PHE A 9 15.67 3.54 11.84
CA PHE A 9 15.64 4.99 11.54
C PHE A 9 16.91 5.52 10.87
N ASN A 10 17.81 4.65 10.43
CA ASN A 10 18.93 5.14 9.65
C ASN A 10 18.41 5.64 8.29
N LYS A 11 18.49 6.97 8.05
CA LYS A 11 18.22 7.63 6.76
C LYS A 11 19.06 7.06 5.59
N ASP A 12 20.03 6.21 5.91
CA ASP A 12 20.86 5.46 4.96
C ASP A 12 20.30 4.07 4.59
N LYS A 13 19.18 3.62 5.21
CA LYS A 13 18.58 2.29 5.02
C LYS A 13 17.11 2.27 4.57
N THR A 14 16.43 3.40 4.38
CA THR A 14 15.37 3.39 3.36
C THR A 14 16.05 3.02 2.04
N PHE A 15 15.50 2.05 1.29
CA PHE A 15 16.09 1.69 -0.01
C PHE A 15 16.32 2.97 -0.82
N ARG A 16 17.59 3.32 -0.97
CA ARG A 16 18.04 4.22 -2.01
C ARG A 16 18.45 3.27 -3.13
N PRO A 17 17.85 3.36 -4.32
CA PRO A 17 18.40 2.68 -5.48
C PRO A 17 19.92 2.93 -5.47
N ARG A 18 20.75 1.87 -5.53
CA ARG A 18 22.22 2.04 -5.62
C ARG A 18 22.58 3.00 -6.75
N LYS A 19 21.73 3.05 -7.78
CA LYS A 19 21.63 4.12 -8.77
C LYS A 19 20.22 4.69 -8.77
N LYS A 20 20.05 5.94 -8.30
CA LYS A 20 18.82 6.71 -8.55
C LYS A 20 18.58 6.72 -10.06
N PHE A 21 17.33 6.73 -10.52
CA PHE A 21 17.04 7.06 -11.92
C PHE A 21 17.79 8.35 -12.25
N GLU A 22 18.72 8.30 -13.21
CA GLU A 22 19.63 9.42 -13.43
C GLU A 22 18.83 10.62 -13.96
N PRO A 23 18.99 11.83 -13.37
CA PRO A 23 18.34 13.02 -13.88
C PRO A 23 18.63 13.21 -15.38
N GLY A 24 17.59 13.45 -16.18
CA GLY A 24 17.70 13.55 -17.64
C GLY A 24 17.49 12.24 -18.41
N THR A 25 17.26 11.12 -17.72
CA THR A 25 16.85 9.85 -18.38
C THR A 25 15.34 9.74 -18.53
N GLN A 26 14.89 9.02 -19.57
CA GLN A 26 13.47 8.75 -19.81
C GLN A 26 12.78 8.11 -18.59
N ARG A 27 13.44 7.16 -17.92
CA ARG A 27 12.89 6.53 -16.70
C ARG A 27 12.77 7.49 -15.52
N PHE A 28 13.69 8.44 -15.38
CA PHE A 28 13.59 9.48 -14.35
C PHE A 28 12.39 10.40 -14.60
N GLU A 29 12.16 10.79 -15.86
CA GLU A 29 11.00 11.59 -16.23
C GLU A 29 9.69 10.83 -16.04
N LEU A 30 9.64 9.54 -16.38
CA LEU A 30 8.49 8.66 -16.11
C LEU A 30 8.20 8.55 -14.61
N TYR A 31 9.22 8.32 -13.79
CA TYR A 31 9.08 8.29 -12.34
C TYR A 31 8.53 9.61 -11.79
N LYS A 32 9.04 10.76 -12.26
CA LYS A 32 8.52 12.08 -11.88
C LYS A 32 7.06 12.27 -12.27
N LYS A 33 6.67 11.91 -13.50
CA LYS A 33 5.28 11.99 -13.97
C LYS A 33 4.35 11.15 -13.08
N ALA A 34 4.71 9.89 -12.79
CA ALA A 34 3.94 9.01 -11.91
C ALA A 34 3.78 9.59 -10.50
N GLN A 35 4.87 10.12 -9.90
CA GLN A 35 4.81 10.72 -8.57
C GLN A 35 4.03 12.04 -8.52
N ALA A 36 4.14 12.88 -9.55
CA ALA A 36 3.38 14.12 -9.62
C ALA A 36 1.88 13.84 -9.67
N SER A 37 1.47 12.85 -10.48
CA SER A 37 0.07 12.48 -10.63
C SER A 37 -0.52 11.83 -9.36
N LEU A 38 0.29 11.09 -8.59
CA LEU A 38 -0.13 10.53 -7.30
C LEU A 38 -0.35 11.62 -6.24
N LYS A 39 0.45 12.70 -6.27
CA LYS A 39 0.38 13.80 -5.29
C LYS A 39 -0.75 14.78 -5.55
N SER A 40 -1.27 14.85 -6.78
CA SER A 40 -2.33 15.78 -7.17
C SER A 40 -3.75 15.25 -6.90
N GLY A 41 -3.91 14.04 -6.35
CA GLY A 41 -5.22 13.46 -6.06
C GLY A 41 -5.99 13.01 -7.31
N LEU A 42 -5.29 12.77 -8.43
CA LEU A 42 -5.88 12.26 -9.67
C LEU A 42 -6.45 10.84 -9.48
N ASP A 43 -7.38 10.48 -10.37
CA ASP A 43 -7.91 9.12 -10.47
C ASP A 43 -6.74 8.14 -10.70
N LEU A 44 -6.52 7.26 -9.71
CA LEU A 44 -5.44 6.28 -9.73
C LEU A 44 -5.51 5.35 -10.95
N LYS A 45 -6.68 5.17 -11.57
CA LYS A 45 -6.81 4.44 -12.84
C LYS A 45 -6.12 5.17 -13.99
N ALA A 46 -6.22 6.49 -14.04
CA ALA A 46 -5.53 7.30 -15.05
C ALA A 46 -4.01 7.33 -14.79
N VAL A 47 -3.59 7.31 -13.53
CA VAL A 47 -2.16 7.36 -13.14
C VAL A 47 -1.39 6.13 -13.63
N VAL A 48 -2.02 4.96 -13.70
CA VAL A 48 -1.35 3.70 -14.09
C VAL A 48 -1.25 3.48 -15.60
N GLN A 49 -1.99 4.24 -16.40
CA GLN A 49 -2.01 4.08 -17.85
C GLN A 49 -0.64 4.38 -18.47
N LEU A 50 -0.26 3.59 -19.47
CA LEU A 50 0.96 3.83 -20.24
C LEU A 50 0.87 5.17 -20.97
N PRO A 51 1.78 6.13 -20.72
CA PRO A 51 1.71 7.40 -21.44
C PRO A 51 1.99 7.22 -22.94
N PRO A 52 1.39 8.06 -23.81
CA PRO A 52 1.54 7.92 -25.26
C PRO A 52 3.01 8.02 -25.70
N GLY A 53 3.45 7.05 -26.52
CA GLY A 53 4.81 7.00 -27.07
C GLY A 53 5.87 6.44 -26.14
N GLU A 54 5.51 6.02 -24.92
CA GLU A 54 6.45 5.43 -23.96
C GLU A 54 6.54 3.90 -24.11
N SER A 55 7.67 3.34 -23.68
CA SER A 55 7.91 1.89 -23.69
C SER A 55 7.20 1.22 -22.51
N ILE A 56 6.42 0.17 -22.79
CA ILE A 56 5.71 -0.62 -21.78
C ILE A 56 6.66 -1.23 -20.73
N ASN A 57 7.83 -1.72 -21.15
CA ASN A 57 8.77 -2.35 -20.23
C ASN A 57 9.44 -1.31 -19.32
N ASP A 58 9.73 -0.12 -19.83
CA ASP A 58 10.24 0.98 -19.01
C ASP A 58 9.19 1.45 -17.99
N TRP A 59 7.92 1.52 -18.41
CA TRP A 59 6.81 1.87 -17.51
C TRP A 59 6.61 0.85 -16.40
N ILE A 60 6.63 -0.45 -16.74
CA ILE A 60 6.57 -1.55 -15.78
C ILE A 60 7.77 -1.52 -14.84
N ALA A 61 8.99 -1.30 -15.35
CA ALA A 61 10.19 -1.24 -14.52
C ALA A 61 10.09 -0.16 -13.45
N VAL A 62 9.65 1.05 -13.83
CA VAL A 62 9.50 2.18 -12.90
C VAL A 62 8.48 1.84 -11.79
N HIS A 63 7.35 1.25 -12.14
CA HIS A 63 6.30 0.89 -11.17
C HIS A 63 6.71 -0.26 -10.25
N VAL A 64 7.36 -1.31 -10.78
CA VAL A 64 7.84 -2.43 -9.95
C VAL A 64 8.81 -1.94 -8.89
N VAL A 65 9.72 -1.02 -9.24
CA VAL A 65 10.67 -0.42 -8.28
C VAL A 65 9.94 0.47 -7.27
N ASP A 66 8.98 1.31 -7.69
CA ASP A 66 8.18 2.13 -6.76
C ASP A 66 7.40 1.26 -5.76
N PHE A 67 6.71 0.23 -6.24
CA PHE A 67 5.95 -0.68 -5.39
C PHE A 67 6.85 -1.45 -4.43
N PHE A 68 7.99 -1.98 -4.89
CA PHE A 68 8.95 -2.63 -4.00
C PHE A 68 9.35 -1.69 -2.85
N ASN A 69 9.70 -0.43 -3.15
CA ASN A 69 10.14 0.52 -2.13
C ASN A 69 9.05 0.87 -1.13
N ARG A 70 7.84 1.11 -1.62
CA ARG A 70 6.70 1.49 -0.77
C ARG A 70 6.23 0.32 0.08
N ILE A 71 6.18 -0.89 -0.47
CA ILE A 71 5.79 -2.10 0.26
C ILE A 71 6.86 -2.48 1.28
N ASN A 72 8.15 -2.35 0.94
CA ASN A 72 9.24 -2.56 1.88
C ASN A 72 9.16 -1.58 3.06
N LEU A 73 8.81 -0.31 2.80
CA LEU A 73 8.57 0.67 3.87
C LEU A 73 7.37 0.29 4.75
N ILE A 74 6.25 -0.12 4.14
CA ILE A 74 5.06 -0.58 4.87
C ILE A 74 5.39 -1.79 5.76
N TYR A 75 6.10 -2.79 5.24
CA TYR A 75 6.50 -3.94 6.05
C TYR A 75 7.50 -3.55 7.14
N GLY A 76 8.40 -2.60 6.85
CA GLY A 76 9.36 -2.08 7.82
C GLY A 76 8.69 -1.56 9.10
N THR A 77 7.54 -0.89 8.99
CA THR A 77 6.78 -0.42 10.17
C THR A 77 6.07 -1.54 10.94
N MET A 78 5.80 -2.68 10.30
CA MET A 78 5.22 -3.88 10.95
C MET A 78 6.27 -4.85 11.50
N SER A 79 7.54 -4.70 11.12
CA SER A 79 8.57 -5.72 11.33
C SER A 79 8.81 -6.09 12.79
N GLU A 80 8.60 -5.16 13.73
CA GLU A 80 8.73 -5.42 15.17
C GLU A 80 7.54 -6.23 15.74
N TYR A 81 6.38 -6.16 15.09
CA TYR A 81 5.17 -6.89 15.46
C TYR A 81 5.07 -8.26 14.76
N CYS A 82 5.74 -8.41 13.62
CA CYS A 82 5.82 -9.66 12.84
C CYS A 82 6.99 -10.52 13.34
N THR A 83 6.71 -11.46 14.24
CA THR A 83 7.72 -12.33 14.86
C THR A 83 7.46 -13.80 14.54
N GLU A 84 8.43 -14.68 14.75
CA GLU A 84 8.22 -16.13 14.59
C GLU A 84 7.18 -16.69 15.58
N ARG A 85 6.88 -15.95 16.66
CA ARG A 85 5.84 -16.33 17.63
C ARG A 85 4.45 -15.88 17.19
N SER A 86 4.32 -14.63 16.73
CA SER A 86 3.03 -14.10 16.26
C SER A 86 2.66 -14.65 14.88
N CYS A 87 3.64 -14.86 14.01
CA CYS A 87 3.47 -15.31 12.63
C CYS A 87 4.41 -16.49 12.32
N PRO A 88 4.18 -17.68 12.92
CA PRO A 88 5.06 -18.84 12.77
C PRO A 88 5.06 -19.42 11.35
N ILE A 89 4.07 -19.06 10.53
CA ILE A 89 3.96 -19.46 9.13
C ILE A 89 3.55 -18.23 8.31
N MET A 90 4.18 -18.02 7.16
CA MET A 90 3.75 -17.01 6.20
C MET A 90 2.38 -17.41 5.60
N SER A 91 1.34 -16.66 5.93
CA SER A 91 -0.03 -16.96 5.50
C SER A 91 -0.83 -15.70 5.18
N GLY A 92 -1.91 -15.91 4.42
CA GLY A 92 -2.99 -14.97 4.21
C GLY A 92 -4.26 -15.45 4.92
N GLY A 93 -4.25 -15.48 6.25
CA GLY A 93 -5.33 -16.04 7.06
C GLY A 93 -5.30 -17.58 7.13
N LEU A 94 -6.44 -18.20 7.46
CA LEU A 94 -6.52 -19.66 7.61
C LEU A 94 -6.50 -20.41 6.27
N LYS A 95 -6.93 -19.76 5.19
CA LYS A 95 -7.15 -20.38 3.88
C LYS A 95 -5.87 -20.48 3.03
N TYR A 96 -4.93 -19.54 3.18
CA TYR A 96 -3.78 -19.42 2.28
C TYR A 96 -2.44 -19.56 3.04
N GLU A 97 -1.67 -20.60 2.72
CA GLU A 97 -0.31 -20.81 3.21
C GLU A 97 0.70 -20.51 2.08
N TYR A 98 1.63 -19.59 2.31
CA TYR A 98 2.66 -19.24 1.33
C TYR A 98 3.98 -19.94 1.65
N ARG A 99 4.41 -20.79 0.72
CA ARG A 99 5.68 -21.53 0.84
C ARG A 99 6.77 -20.88 0.02
N TRP A 100 7.98 -20.88 0.57
CA TRP A 100 9.16 -20.36 -0.11
C TRP A 100 9.84 -21.46 -0.93
N GLN A 101 10.33 -21.08 -2.11
CA GLN A 101 11.17 -21.92 -2.94
C GLN A 101 12.15 -21.03 -3.71
N ASP A 102 13.41 -21.45 -3.74
CA ASP A 102 14.48 -20.87 -4.54
C ASP A 102 15.39 -21.97 -5.10
N ASP A 103 16.30 -21.58 -6.00
CA ASP A 103 17.19 -22.52 -6.69
C ASP A 103 18.44 -22.88 -5.87
N SER A 104 18.57 -22.33 -4.66
CA SER A 104 19.75 -22.44 -3.81
C SER A 104 19.48 -23.32 -2.58
N LYS A 105 19.06 -22.71 -1.47
CA LYS A 105 18.84 -23.32 -0.15
C LYS A 105 17.51 -24.06 -0.09
N TYR A 106 16.44 -23.55 -0.69
CA TYR A 106 15.10 -24.12 -0.56
C TYR A 106 14.59 -24.68 -1.90
N LYS A 107 15.17 -25.81 -2.31
CA LYS A 107 14.87 -26.46 -3.61
C LYS A 107 13.44 -27.01 -3.74
N LYS A 108 12.70 -27.12 -2.63
CA LYS A 108 11.31 -27.57 -2.59
C LYS A 108 10.46 -26.53 -1.84
N PRO A 109 9.15 -26.41 -2.12
CA PRO A 109 8.25 -25.55 -1.37
C PRO A 109 8.31 -25.81 0.13
N THR A 110 8.91 -24.87 0.86
CA THR A 110 9.25 -25.00 2.27
C THR A 110 8.43 -24.00 3.09
N LYS A 111 7.93 -24.45 4.25
CA LYS A 111 7.27 -23.58 5.23
C LYS A 111 8.31 -22.72 5.92
N LEU A 112 8.08 -21.42 5.94
CA LEU A 112 8.88 -20.46 6.70
C LEU A 112 7.95 -19.62 7.57
N SER A 113 8.48 -19.08 8.66
CA SER A 113 7.78 -18.03 9.39
C SER A 113 7.61 -16.80 8.51
N ALA A 114 6.60 -15.98 8.79
CA ALA A 114 6.38 -14.74 8.03
C ALA A 114 7.62 -13.84 8.01
N PRO A 115 8.30 -13.51 9.13
CA PRO A 115 9.47 -12.64 9.07
C PRO A 115 10.63 -13.23 8.26
N GLN A 116 10.85 -14.54 8.32
CA GLN A 116 11.86 -15.21 7.49
C GLN A 116 11.50 -15.13 6.00
N TYR A 117 10.24 -15.43 5.65
CA TYR A 117 9.76 -15.33 4.28
C TYR A 117 9.92 -13.91 3.74
N MET A 118 9.55 -12.89 4.52
CA MET A 118 9.64 -11.48 4.12
C MET A 118 11.08 -11.05 3.89
N CYS A 119 12.01 -11.44 4.77
CA CYS A 119 13.44 -11.18 4.59
C CYS A 119 13.93 -11.73 3.25
N MET A 120 13.68 -13.01 2.99
CA MET A 120 14.09 -13.67 1.75
C MET A 120 13.43 -13.07 0.52
N LEU A 121 12.16 -12.66 0.64
CA LEU A 121 11.43 -12.01 -0.44
C LEU A 121 12.06 -10.67 -0.82
N MET A 122 12.30 -9.80 0.16
CA MET A 122 12.85 -8.47 -0.10
C MET A 122 14.26 -8.56 -0.67
N ASP A 123 15.11 -9.44 -0.12
CA ASP A 123 16.46 -9.70 -0.63
C ASP A 123 16.42 -10.20 -2.08
N TRP A 124 15.52 -11.15 -2.38
CA TRP A 124 15.38 -11.71 -3.74
C TRP A 124 14.93 -10.66 -4.76
N ILE A 125 13.96 -9.80 -4.42
CA ILE A 125 13.53 -8.72 -5.30
C ILE A 125 14.65 -7.69 -5.47
N GLU A 126 15.33 -7.32 -4.37
CA GLU A 126 16.43 -6.36 -4.39
C GLU A 126 17.55 -6.80 -5.33
N MET A 127 17.93 -8.08 -5.31
CA MET A 127 18.93 -8.61 -6.24
C MET A 127 18.50 -8.50 -7.70
N LEU A 128 17.20 -8.71 -8.00
CA LEU A 128 16.69 -8.63 -9.38
C LEU A 128 16.65 -7.20 -9.89
N ILE A 129 16.11 -6.26 -9.11
CA ILE A 129 15.97 -4.86 -9.54
C ILE A 129 17.33 -4.16 -9.69
N ASN A 130 18.37 -4.64 -9.01
CA ASN A 130 19.73 -4.13 -9.12
C ASN A 130 20.57 -4.84 -10.19
N ASN A 131 20.06 -5.89 -10.82
CA ASN A 131 20.77 -6.61 -11.88
C ASN A 131 20.56 -5.93 -13.24
N GLU A 132 21.62 -5.36 -13.84
CA GLU A 132 21.55 -4.67 -15.14
C GLU A 132 21.14 -5.59 -16.30
N ASP A 133 21.30 -6.92 -16.17
CA ASP A 133 20.84 -7.88 -17.18
C ASP A 133 19.31 -8.10 -17.13
N VAL A 134 18.68 -7.76 -16.00
CA VAL A 134 17.23 -7.88 -15.78
C VAL A 134 16.55 -6.51 -15.89
N PHE A 135 17.11 -5.50 -15.20
CA PHE A 135 16.66 -4.10 -15.16
C PHE A 135 17.75 -3.19 -15.75
N PRO A 136 17.94 -3.16 -17.08
CA PRO A 136 19.02 -2.42 -17.72
C PRO A 136 18.86 -0.92 -17.53
N THR A 137 19.81 -0.21 -16.92
CA THR A 137 19.66 1.25 -16.67
C THR A 137 20.20 2.13 -17.79
N ARG A 138 20.90 1.57 -18.77
CA ARG A 138 21.56 2.30 -19.85
C ARG A 138 20.63 2.50 -21.03
N ILE A 139 20.63 3.70 -21.59
CA ILE A 139 19.85 4.03 -22.78
C ILE A 139 20.30 3.15 -23.95
N GLY A 140 19.34 2.60 -24.70
CA GLY A 140 19.59 1.76 -25.87
C GLY A 140 19.85 0.28 -25.56
N VAL A 141 19.92 -0.12 -24.28
CA VAL A 141 19.98 -1.54 -23.90
C VAL A 141 18.57 -2.10 -23.76
N PRO A 142 18.17 -3.11 -24.54
CA PRO A 142 16.83 -3.68 -24.46
C PRO A 142 16.66 -4.54 -23.20
N PHE A 143 15.43 -4.62 -22.70
CA PHE A 143 15.06 -5.57 -21.65
C PHE A 143 15.18 -7.03 -22.13
N PRO A 144 15.44 -7.99 -21.23
CA PRO A 144 15.43 -9.40 -21.59
C PRO A 144 14.03 -9.85 -22.03
N LYS A 145 13.96 -10.89 -22.87
CA LYS A 145 12.69 -11.41 -23.43
C LYS A 145 11.69 -11.82 -22.34
N GLN A 146 12.17 -12.28 -21.19
CA GLN A 146 11.36 -12.73 -20.06
C GLN A 146 11.07 -11.63 -19.04
N PHE A 147 11.41 -10.36 -19.32
CA PHE A 147 11.29 -9.26 -18.37
C PHE A 147 9.90 -9.17 -17.71
N GLN A 148 8.82 -9.17 -18.49
CA GLN A 148 7.47 -9.07 -17.96
C GLN A 148 7.11 -10.28 -17.07
N GLN A 149 7.59 -11.48 -17.39
CA GLN A 149 7.39 -12.66 -16.55
C GLN A 149 8.10 -12.52 -15.20
N VAL A 150 9.31 -11.94 -15.20
CA VAL A 150 10.05 -11.62 -13.97
C VAL A 150 9.28 -10.58 -13.15
N CYS A 151 8.79 -9.51 -13.78
CA CYS A 151 7.97 -8.48 -13.11
C CYS A 151 6.67 -9.05 -12.54
N THR A 152 5.95 -9.89 -13.28
CA THR A 152 4.79 -10.64 -12.78
C THR A 152 5.15 -11.43 -11.53
N LYS A 153 6.24 -12.20 -11.54
CA LYS A 153 6.66 -12.98 -10.37
C LYS A 153 7.01 -12.09 -9.16
N ILE A 154 7.63 -10.93 -9.38
CA ILE A 154 7.90 -9.94 -8.33
C ILE A 154 6.59 -9.41 -7.75
N LEU A 155 5.67 -8.93 -8.60
CA LEU A 155 4.41 -8.33 -8.18
C LEU A 155 3.51 -9.36 -7.47
N THR A 156 3.40 -10.59 -7.98
CA THR A 156 2.65 -11.66 -7.29
C THR A 156 3.19 -11.93 -5.89
N ARG A 157 4.52 -11.92 -5.70
CA ARG A 157 5.09 -12.11 -4.36
C ARG A 157 4.94 -10.88 -3.47
N LEU A 158 5.03 -9.66 -4.01
CA LEU A 158 4.74 -8.42 -3.30
C LEU A 158 3.28 -8.34 -2.82
N PHE A 159 2.34 -8.85 -3.61
CA PHE A 159 0.92 -8.92 -3.21
C PHE A 159 0.74 -9.72 -1.92
N ARG A 160 1.51 -10.80 -1.71
CA ARG A 160 1.47 -11.60 -0.46
C ARG A 160 1.85 -10.78 0.77
N VAL A 161 2.65 -9.73 0.60
CA VAL A 161 3.00 -8.80 1.68
C VAL A 161 1.77 -8.00 2.10
N PHE A 162 1.02 -7.45 1.14
CA PHE A 162 -0.25 -6.77 1.44
C PHE A 162 -1.22 -7.71 2.15
N VAL A 163 -1.45 -8.90 1.61
CA VAL A 163 -2.36 -9.89 2.21
C VAL A 163 -1.98 -10.16 3.67
N HIS A 164 -0.70 -10.44 3.93
CA HIS A 164 -0.22 -10.73 5.27
C HIS A 164 -0.40 -9.55 6.23
N VAL A 165 -0.02 -8.35 5.80
CA VAL A 165 -0.11 -7.12 6.60
C VAL A 165 -1.58 -6.77 6.90
N TYR A 166 -2.48 -6.88 5.93
CA TYR A 166 -3.91 -6.64 6.14
C TYR A 166 -4.59 -7.66 7.05
N ILE A 167 -4.13 -8.91 7.07
CA ILE A 167 -4.80 -9.94 7.88
C ILE A 167 -4.24 -10.00 9.29
N HIS A 168 -2.92 -9.93 9.45
CA HIS A 168 -2.26 -10.21 10.72
C HIS A 168 -1.83 -8.96 11.48
N HIS A 169 -1.72 -7.81 10.79
CA HIS A 169 -1.13 -6.60 11.34
C HIS A 169 -2.00 -5.35 11.17
N PHE A 170 -3.26 -5.49 10.78
CA PHE A 170 -4.12 -4.35 10.50
C PHE A 170 -4.41 -3.48 11.74
N ASP A 171 -4.62 -4.09 12.91
CA ASP A 171 -4.76 -3.35 14.17
C ASP A 171 -3.53 -2.48 14.45
N SER A 172 -2.33 -3.00 14.14
CA SER A 172 -1.08 -2.25 14.30
C SER A 172 -1.01 -1.07 13.31
N ILE A 173 -1.50 -1.25 12.08
CA ILE A 173 -1.61 -0.17 11.08
C ILE A 173 -2.55 0.94 11.57
N ILE A 174 -3.73 0.59 12.07
CA ILE A 174 -4.71 1.56 12.61
C ILE A 174 -4.12 2.31 13.79
N ASN A 175 -3.48 1.60 14.73
CA ASN A 175 -2.90 2.20 15.93
C ASN A 175 -1.80 3.24 15.61
N MET A 176 -1.19 3.15 14.42
CA MET A 176 -0.20 4.11 13.94
C MET A 176 -0.77 5.19 13.01
N GLY A 177 -2.07 5.15 12.68
CA GLY A 177 -2.69 6.09 11.72
C GLY A 177 -2.15 5.94 10.30
N ALA A 178 -1.66 4.76 9.93
CA ALA A 178 -1.01 4.50 8.65
C ALA A 178 -1.95 3.90 7.58
N GLU A 179 -3.19 3.61 7.93
CA GLU A 179 -4.17 2.87 7.11
C GLU A 179 -4.45 3.53 5.77
N ALA A 180 -4.60 4.87 5.74
CA ALA A 180 -4.79 5.60 4.49
C ALA A 180 -3.61 5.40 3.52
N HIS A 181 -2.37 5.39 4.04
CA HIS A 181 -1.16 5.25 3.22
C HIS A 181 -1.05 3.83 2.64
N VAL A 182 -1.34 2.81 3.45
CA VAL A 182 -1.35 1.41 3.02
C VAL A 182 -2.44 1.20 1.96
N ASN A 183 -3.65 1.70 2.20
CA ASN A 183 -4.78 1.60 1.28
C ASN A 183 -4.52 2.29 -0.06
N THR A 184 -3.96 3.50 -0.06
CA THR A 184 -3.59 4.19 -1.31
C THR A 184 -2.50 3.42 -2.06
N CYS A 185 -1.52 2.84 -1.35
CA CYS A 185 -0.48 2.02 -1.97
C CYS A 185 -1.06 0.75 -2.60
N TYR A 186 -1.96 0.06 -1.88
CA TYR A 186 -2.64 -1.13 -2.38
C TYR A 186 -3.54 -0.81 -3.58
N LYS A 187 -4.33 0.27 -3.52
CA LYS A 187 -5.20 0.72 -4.62
C LYS A 187 -4.40 0.99 -5.90
N HIS A 188 -3.30 1.72 -5.76
CA HIS A 188 -2.38 1.99 -6.88
C HIS A 188 -1.81 0.69 -7.45
N PHE A 189 -1.37 -0.21 -6.57
CA PHE A 189 -0.86 -1.53 -6.96
C PHE A 189 -1.91 -2.35 -7.71
N TYR A 190 -3.13 -2.43 -7.18
CA TYR A 190 -4.24 -3.20 -7.76
C TYR A 190 -4.61 -2.70 -9.15
N TYR A 191 -4.77 -1.39 -9.34
CA TYR A 191 -5.06 -0.84 -10.66
C TYR A 191 -3.93 -1.08 -11.65
N PHE A 192 -2.68 -0.97 -11.21
CA PHE A 192 -1.53 -1.21 -12.08
C PHE A 192 -1.47 -2.68 -12.56
N ILE A 193 -1.62 -3.66 -11.66
CA ILE A 193 -1.58 -5.08 -12.05
C ILE A 193 -2.77 -5.46 -12.94
N ARG A 194 -3.92 -4.80 -12.79
CA ARG A 194 -5.12 -5.03 -13.62
C ARG A 194 -4.95 -4.43 -15.01
N GLU A 195 -4.44 -3.20 -15.09
CA GLU A 195 -4.19 -2.49 -16.36
C GLU A 195 -3.30 -3.31 -17.31
N PHE A 196 -2.23 -3.90 -16.78
CA PHE A 196 -1.26 -4.67 -17.57
C PHE A 196 -1.44 -6.19 -17.46
N SER A 197 -2.52 -6.67 -16.84
CA SER A 197 -2.81 -8.10 -16.64
C SER A 197 -1.62 -8.90 -16.07
N LEU A 198 -0.90 -8.31 -15.11
CA LEU A 198 0.36 -8.84 -14.59
C LEU A 198 0.18 -9.95 -13.57
N ILE A 199 -1.01 -10.11 -12.99
CA ILE A 199 -1.31 -11.13 -11.97
C ILE A 199 -2.63 -11.82 -12.35
N ASP A 200 -2.66 -13.16 -12.26
CA ASP A 200 -3.86 -13.96 -12.46
C ASP A 200 -4.91 -13.65 -11.39
N HIS A 201 -6.18 -13.56 -11.80
CA HIS A 201 -7.31 -13.29 -10.92
C HIS A 201 -7.36 -14.21 -9.69
N ARG A 202 -6.99 -15.49 -9.84
CA ARG A 202 -7.00 -16.47 -8.75
C ARG A 202 -6.03 -16.10 -7.62
N GLU A 203 -4.89 -15.51 -7.95
CA GLU A 203 -3.91 -15.06 -6.94
C GLU A 203 -4.44 -13.86 -6.14
N LEU A 204 -5.42 -13.13 -6.66
CA LEU A 204 -6.02 -11.96 -6.01
C LEU A 204 -7.20 -12.30 -5.08
N GLU A 205 -7.69 -13.55 -5.13
CA GLU A 205 -8.81 -14.04 -4.30
C GLU A 205 -8.70 -13.67 -2.81
N PRO A 206 -7.51 -13.72 -2.15
CA PRO A 206 -7.39 -13.35 -0.74
C PRO A 206 -7.91 -11.94 -0.40
N LEU A 207 -7.92 -11.00 -1.36
CA LEU A 207 -8.39 -9.62 -1.16
C LEU A 207 -9.49 -9.20 -2.17
N GLN A 208 -10.10 -10.14 -2.90
CA GLN A 208 -11.11 -9.83 -3.92
C GLN A 208 -12.38 -9.19 -3.33
N GLY A 209 -12.81 -9.61 -2.13
CA GLY A 209 -14.01 -9.05 -1.49
C GLY A 209 -13.82 -7.64 -0.90
N THR A 210 -12.58 -7.26 -0.57
CA THR A 210 -12.25 -5.98 0.07
C THR A 210 -11.84 -4.89 -0.94
N ALA A 211 -11.36 -5.29 -2.13
CA ALA A 211 -10.68 -4.36 -3.02
C ALA A 211 -11.62 -3.55 -3.93
N GLU A 212 -12.79 -4.08 -4.31
CA GLU A 212 -13.66 -3.41 -5.29
C GLU A 212 -14.79 -2.62 -4.63
N ASP A 213 -15.51 -3.19 -3.66
CA ASP A 213 -16.66 -2.54 -3.02
C ASP A 213 -16.27 -1.58 -1.87
N GLU A 214 -15.28 -1.92 -1.05
CA GLU A 214 -14.91 -1.09 0.12
C GLU A 214 -14.07 0.14 -0.29
N MET A 215 -13.39 0.05 -1.43
CA MET A 215 -12.46 1.06 -1.96
C MET A 215 -13.14 2.27 -2.63
N GLN A 216 -14.47 2.20 -2.79
CA GLN A 216 -15.36 3.33 -3.14
C GLN A 216 -15.98 4.02 -1.91
N SER A 217 -16.08 3.33 -0.77
CA SER A 217 -16.87 3.80 0.38
C SER A 217 -16.12 4.67 1.40
N GLY A 218 -14.78 4.67 1.37
CA GLY A 218 -13.96 5.45 2.32
C GLY A 218 -14.04 5.01 3.77
N LEU A 219 -14.79 3.94 4.07
CA LEU A 219 -14.86 3.29 5.37
C LEU A 219 -14.10 1.97 5.27
N ILE A 220 -13.12 1.79 6.15
CA ILE A 220 -12.24 0.64 6.12
C ILE A 220 -12.95 -0.53 6.79
N GLY A 221 -13.41 -1.50 5.99
CA GLY A 221 -14.13 -2.70 6.42
C GLY A 221 -13.26 -3.96 6.44
N VAL A 222 -12.00 -3.89 6.87
CA VAL A 222 -11.13 -5.09 7.00
C VAL A 222 -11.73 -6.13 7.96
N THR A 223 -12.70 -5.75 8.79
CA THR A 223 -13.51 -6.66 9.61
C THR A 223 -14.18 -7.75 8.79
N ALA A 224 -14.78 -7.46 7.63
CA ALA A 224 -15.46 -8.48 6.83
C ALA A 224 -14.48 -9.49 6.18
N ALA A 225 -13.29 -9.04 5.79
CA ALA A 225 -12.22 -9.91 5.27
C ALA A 225 -11.59 -10.77 6.36
N ALA A 226 -11.30 -10.16 7.52
CA ALA A 226 -10.77 -10.86 8.67
C ALA A 226 -11.80 -11.90 9.18
N GLU A 227 -13.08 -11.55 9.28
CA GLU A 227 -14.17 -12.48 9.66
C GLU A 227 -14.26 -13.67 8.70
N LYS A 228 -14.22 -13.41 7.38
CA LYS A 228 -14.31 -14.46 6.34
C LYS A 228 -13.06 -15.34 6.23
N LEU A 229 -11.87 -14.81 6.57
CA LEU A 229 -10.59 -15.55 6.51
C LEU A 229 -10.15 -16.17 7.83
N LEU A 230 -10.69 -15.70 8.97
CA LEU A 230 -10.50 -16.26 10.30
C LEU A 230 -11.62 -17.22 10.71
N GLY A 231 -12.71 -17.30 9.94
CA GLY A 231 -13.81 -18.24 10.18
C GLY A 231 -14.59 -17.94 11.47
N VAL A 232 -14.72 -16.66 11.82
CA VAL A 232 -15.36 -16.22 13.07
C VAL A 232 -16.68 -15.54 12.71
N ASP A 233 -17.78 -16.28 12.77
CA ASP A 233 -19.11 -15.71 12.51
C ASP A 233 -19.62 -14.90 13.72
N GLY A 234 -19.78 -13.58 13.54
CA GLY A 234 -20.88 -12.82 14.16
C GLY A 234 -20.71 -12.19 15.55
N ALA A 235 -19.54 -12.23 16.20
CA ALA A 235 -19.40 -11.65 17.55
C ALA A 235 -18.85 -10.20 17.58
N VAL A 236 -18.03 -9.82 16.59
CA VAL A 236 -17.34 -8.50 16.58
C VAL A 236 -18.24 -7.41 16.01
N GLN A 237 -19.08 -7.75 15.03
CA GLN A 237 -20.00 -6.83 14.37
C GLN A 237 -21.02 -6.20 15.32
N ALA A 238 -21.51 -6.95 16.31
CA ALA A 238 -22.42 -6.43 17.34
C ALA A 238 -21.74 -5.42 18.30
N ALA A 239 -20.46 -5.63 18.61
CA ALA A 239 -19.70 -4.72 19.47
C ALA A 239 -19.31 -3.43 18.72
N GLN A 240 -19.03 -3.53 17.42
CA GLN A 240 -18.69 -2.38 16.58
C GLN A 240 -19.91 -1.56 16.17
N GLU A 241 -21.07 -2.16 15.92
CA GLU A 241 -22.32 -1.40 15.75
C GLU A 241 -22.70 -0.66 17.04
N GLN A 242 -22.51 -1.28 18.21
CA GLN A 242 -22.72 -0.59 19.49
C GLN A 242 -21.73 0.56 19.71
N LEU A 243 -20.47 0.42 19.32
CA LEU A 243 -19.46 1.47 19.45
C LEU A 243 -19.67 2.61 18.43
N LEU A 244 -20.02 2.28 17.19
CA LEU A 244 -20.34 3.23 16.12
C LEU A 244 -21.61 4.02 16.46
N MET A 245 -22.65 3.34 16.95
CA MET A 245 -23.85 3.98 17.48
C MET A 245 -23.54 4.84 18.70
N ALA A 246 -22.66 4.40 19.61
CA ALA A 246 -22.23 5.21 20.76
C ALA A 246 -21.49 6.50 20.34
N THR A 247 -20.64 6.44 19.30
CA THR A 247 -19.97 7.63 18.75
C THR A 247 -20.89 8.53 17.91
N MET A 248 -21.86 7.95 17.19
CA MET A 248 -22.86 8.74 16.45
C MET A 248 -23.84 9.44 17.39
N TYR A 249 -24.28 8.77 18.48
CA TYR A 249 -25.14 9.38 19.49
C TYR A 249 -24.41 10.41 20.36
N SER A 250 -23.09 10.30 20.58
CA SER A 250 -22.32 11.33 21.28
C SER A 250 -22.07 12.58 20.40
N GLY A 251 -21.82 12.38 19.10
CA GLY A 251 -21.67 13.47 18.13
C GLY A 251 -22.96 14.26 17.90
N HIS A 252 -24.12 13.58 17.83
CA HIS A 252 -25.41 14.25 17.68
C HIS A 252 -25.82 15.06 18.92
N LYS A 253 -25.46 14.62 20.13
CA LYS A 253 -25.70 15.41 21.36
C LYS A 253 -24.84 16.67 21.41
N HIS A 254 -23.61 16.62 20.90
CA HIS A 254 -22.74 17.80 20.84
C HIS A 254 -23.19 18.81 19.77
N PHE A 255 -23.66 18.34 18.62
CA PHE A 255 -24.19 19.19 17.55
C PHE A 255 -25.57 19.78 17.91
N ALA A 256 -26.47 18.99 18.50
CA ALA A 256 -27.77 19.47 18.97
C ALA A 256 -27.66 20.47 20.14
N ALA A 257 -26.67 20.30 21.04
CA ALA A 257 -26.39 21.26 22.11
C ALA A 257 -25.81 22.59 21.60
N CYS A 258 -25.04 22.57 20.50
CA CYS A 258 -24.56 23.79 19.82
C CYS A 258 -25.68 24.52 19.06
N VAL A 259 -26.65 23.80 18.49
CA VAL A 259 -27.78 24.39 17.77
C VAL A 259 -28.85 24.95 18.72
N GLN A 260 -28.99 24.42 19.94
CA GLN A 260 -29.93 24.95 20.95
C GLN A 260 -29.40 26.15 21.75
N LYS A 261 -28.08 26.39 21.78
CA LYS A 261 -27.49 27.59 22.39
C LYS A 261 -27.05 28.56 21.30
N GLY A 262 -28.01 29.36 20.82
CA GLY A 262 -27.79 30.35 19.77
C GLY A 262 -26.58 31.24 20.01
N VAL A 263 -25.65 31.24 19.06
CA VAL A 263 -24.60 32.24 18.92
C VAL A 263 -24.78 32.85 17.53
N GLU A 264 -25.23 34.11 17.52
CA GLU A 264 -25.40 34.92 16.33
C GLU A 264 -24.07 35.07 15.56
N VAL A 265 -24.07 34.69 14.29
CA VAL A 265 -23.06 35.14 13.32
C VAL A 265 -23.48 36.55 12.89
N LYS A 266 -22.78 37.58 13.38
CA LYS A 266 -22.95 38.95 12.86
C LYS A 266 -22.36 39.03 11.46
N GLU A 267 -23.23 39.21 10.46
CA GLU A 267 -22.87 39.69 9.13
C GLU A 267 -22.47 41.18 9.18
N GLY A 268 -21.23 41.49 8.79
CA GLY A 268 -20.75 42.86 8.64
C GLY A 268 -20.92 43.35 7.20
N HIS A 269 -22.06 43.95 6.89
CA HIS A 269 -22.23 44.80 5.70
C HIS A 269 -22.77 46.17 6.12
N SER A 270 -21.90 47.18 6.13
CA SER A 270 -22.25 48.59 6.29
C SER A 270 -22.38 49.26 4.92
N GLN A 271 -23.57 49.74 4.57
CA GLN A 271 -23.81 50.65 3.44
C GLN A 271 -24.25 52.04 3.94
N GLN A 272 -23.43 53.05 3.59
CA GLN A 272 -23.80 54.35 3.00
C GLN A 272 -24.88 55.25 3.65
N ARG A 273 -24.53 56.48 4.08
CA ARG A 273 -24.54 57.77 3.30
C ARG A 273 -24.60 59.03 4.21
N ASN A 274 -23.85 60.06 3.79
CA ASN A 274 -24.04 61.54 3.80
C ASN A 274 -24.59 62.25 5.07
N GLY A 275 -24.16 63.44 5.51
CA GLY A 275 -23.28 64.50 5.01
C GLY A 275 -23.63 65.83 5.72
N MET A 276 -22.71 66.81 5.63
CA MET A 276 -22.84 68.27 5.86
C MET A 276 -22.79 68.91 7.27
N GLU A 277 -21.90 69.90 7.33
CA GLU A 277 -21.90 71.19 8.07
C GLU A 277 -21.73 71.14 9.61
N ALA A 278 -20.89 71.96 10.26
CA ALA A 278 -20.14 73.18 9.90
C ALA A 278 -18.82 73.25 10.68
#